data_AF-A0A8T5AWG1-F1
#
_entry.id   AF-A0A8T5AWG1-F1
#
_cell.length_a   1.000
_cell.length_b   1.000
_cell.length_c   1.000
_cell.angle_alpha   90.00
_cell.angle_beta   90.00
_cell.angle_gamma   90.00
#
_symmetry.space_group_name_H-M   'P 1'
#
loop_
_entity.id
_entity.type
_entity.pdbx_description
1 polymer ?
#
loop_
_entity_poly.entity_id
_entity_poly.type
_entity_poly.pdbx_seq_one_letter_code
_entity_poly.pdbx_strand_id
1 'polypeptide(L)'
;MESIIPVLDIIQVRLRGILTKNRDGMDSWDSIKLRDVGDDLIRLSVEVYPHLTLLGHRILYQSIREAGLGIRMRATLIKRRGLKEEDKEYFESVYEVLLNICQKIESGEYYRALIEMVDKRDRSENRSI
;
A
#
# COMPACT_ATOMS: atom_id res chain seq x y z
N MET A 1 11.40 -4.48 -18.02
CA MET A 1 10.72 -4.71 -16.72
C MET A 1 11.64 -4.55 -15.52
N GLU A 2 12.95 -4.79 -15.62
CA GLU A 2 13.89 -4.62 -14.48
C GLU A 2 13.90 -3.21 -13.87
N SER A 3 13.50 -2.18 -14.62
CA SER A 3 13.33 -0.81 -14.13
C SER A 3 12.28 -0.64 -13.03
N ILE A 4 11.41 -1.64 -12.79
CA ILE A 4 10.47 -1.63 -11.66
C ILE A 4 11.13 -2.00 -10.33
N ILE A 5 12.24 -2.75 -10.35
CA ILE A 5 12.87 -3.26 -9.13
C ILE A 5 13.29 -2.12 -8.20
N PRO A 6 13.99 -1.06 -8.65
CA PRO A 6 14.33 0.07 -7.78
C PRO A 6 13.10 0.79 -7.21
N VAL A 7 11.98 0.81 -7.95
CA VAL A 7 10.72 1.42 -7.49
C VAL A 7 10.09 0.57 -6.40
N LEU A 8 10.10 -0.75 -6.56
CA LEU A 8 9.61 -1.70 -5.56
C LEU A 8 10.45 -1.64 -4.28
N ASP A 9 11.77 -1.50 -4.38
CA ASP A 9 12.65 -1.34 -3.21
C ASP A 9 12.34 -0.07 -2.42
N ILE A 10 12.13 1.06 -3.11
CA ILE A 10 11.71 2.31 -2.47
C ILE A 10 10.36 2.13 -1.76
N ILE A 11 9.40 1.49 -2.42
CA ILE A 11 8.08 1.21 -1.83
C ILE A 11 8.24 0.34 -0.59
N GLN A 12 9.04 -0.71 -0.66
CA GLN A 12 9.25 -1.66 0.42
C GLN A 12 9.83 -0.98 1.66
N VAL A 13 10.90 -0.20 1.51
CA VAL A 13 11.55 0.49 2.63
C VAL A 13 10.60 1.51 3.27
N ARG A 14 9.91 2.31 2.45
CA ARG A 14 8.96 3.32 2.95
C ARG A 14 7.76 2.68 3.61
N LEU A 15 7.17 1.65 3.00
CA LEU A 15 6.00 0.95 3.53
C LEU A 15 6.33 0.25 4.86
N ARG A 16 7.52 -0.33 5.01
CA ARG A 16 7.99 -0.89 6.27
C ARG A 16 8.04 0.14 7.39
N GLY A 17 8.62 1.32 7.13
CA GLY A 17 8.64 2.42 8.10
C GLY A 17 7.22 2.91 8.48
N ILE A 18 6.31 2.95 7.50
CA ILE A 18 4.91 3.31 7.73
C ILE A 18 4.19 2.25 8.58
N LEU A 19 4.42 0.96 8.32
CA LEU A 19 3.84 -0.14 9.11
C LEU A 19 4.30 -0.08 10.57
N THR A 20 5.58 0.20 10.84
CA THR A 20 6.06 0.43 12.21
C THR A 20 5.29 1.56 12.90
N LYS A 21 5.17 2.72 12.25
CA LYS A 21 4.39 3.84 12.80
C LYS A 21 2.91 3.50 13.00
N ASN A 22 2.34 2.69 12.10
CA ASN A 22 0.95 2.24 12.22
C ASN A 22 0.76 1.38 13.46
N ARG A 23 1.66 0.41 13.70
CA ARG A 23 1.63 -0.41 14.91
C ARG A 23 1.75 0.46 16.17
N ASP A 24 2.69 1.40 16.21
CA ASP A 24 2.83 2.32 17.34
C ASP A 24 1.56 3.18 17.58
N GLY A 25 0.91 3.59 16.49
CA GLY A 25 -0.35 4.32 16.51
C GLY A 25 -1.51 3.47 17.03
N MET A 26 -1.57 2.19 16.66
CA MET A 26 -2.58 1.23 17.11
C MET A 26 -2.38 0.82 18.57
N ASP A 27 -1.15 0.64 19.03
CA ASP A 27 -0.84 0.30 20.42
C ASP A 27 -1.32 1.40 21.40
N SER A 28 -1.23 2.66 20.97
CA SER A 28 -1.66 3.82 21.75
C SER A 28 -3.06 4.33 21.40
N TRP A 29 -3.66 3.85 20.31
CA TRP A 29 -4.86 4.40 19.67
C TRP A 29 -4.87 5.93 19.53
N ASP A 30 -3.68 6.52 19.34
CA ASP A 30 -3.53 7.96 19.17
C ASP A 30 -4.00 8.38 17.77
N SER A 31 -5.17 9.03 17.72
CA SER A 31 -5.78 9.48 16.47
C SER A 31 -4.88 10.42 15.63
N ILE A 32 -3.93 11.14 16.24
CA ILE A 32 -2.99 11.99 15.51
C ILE A 32 -1.96 11.10 14.80
N LYS A 33 -1.34 10.17 15.52
CA LYS A 33 -0.38 9.21 14.94
C LYS A 33 -1.00 8.38 13.82
N LEU A 34 -2.22 7.86 14.04
CA LEU A 34 -2.95 7.09 13.03
C LEU A 34 -3.27 7.93 11.78
N ARG A 35 -3.63 9.21 11.96
CA ARG A 35 -3.87 10.10 10.82
C ARG A 35 -2.59 10.35 10.03
N ASP A 36 -1.47 10.57 10.72
CA ASP A 36 -0.18 10.85 10.10
C ASP A 36 0.33 9.64 9.29
N VAL A 37 0.03 8.40 9.73
CA VAL A 37 0.24 7.17 8.93
C VAL A 37 -0.53 7.23 7.61
N GLY A 38 -1.79 7.66 7.65
CA GLY A 38 -2.61 7.84 6.45
C GLY A 38 -2.01 8.87 5.49
N ASP A 39 -1.51 9.98 6.01
CA ASP A 39 -0.85 11.01 5.20
C ASP A 39 0.49 10.52 4.61
N ASP A 40 1.27 9.72 5.35
CA ASP A 40 2.50 9.11 4.84
C ASP A 40 2.22 8.11 3.71
N LEU A 41 1.16 7.31 3.79
CA LEU A 41 0.71 6.42 2.70
C LEU A 41 0.29 7.20 1.46
N ILE A 42 -0.50 8.28 1.64
CA ILE A 42 -0.91 9.14 0.54
C ILE A 42 0.33 9.76 -0.12
N ARG A 43 1.28 10.25 0.66
CA ARG A 43 2.52 10.82 0.14
C ARG A 43 3.32 9.78 -0.64
N LEU A 44 3.51 8.58 -0.09
CA LEU A 44 4.17 7.48 -0.80
C LEU A 44 3.48 7.19 -2.13
N SER A 45 2.15 7.12 -2.17
CA SER A 45 1.39 6.85 -3.40
C SER A 45 1.63 7.90 -4.49
N VAL A 46 1.77 9.17 -4.11
CA VAL A 46 2.04 10.28 -5.05
C VAL A 46 3.47 10.22 -5.55
N GLU A 47 4.44 9.93 -4.67
CA GLU A 47 5.85 9.79 -5.02
C GLU A 47 6.06 8.68 -6.06
N VAL A 48 5.38 7.54 -5.92
CA VAL A 48 5.60 6.36 -6.78
C VAL A 48 4.69 6.32 -8.01
N TYR A 49 3.67 7.17 -8.08
CA TYR A 49 2.69 7.20 -9.17
C TYR A 49 3.32 7.37 -10.57
N PRO A 50 4.25 8.32 -10.81
CA PRO A 50 4.85 8.49 -12.14
C PRO A 50 5.61 7.24 -12.58
N HIS A 51 6.38 6.66 -11.66
CA HIS A 51 7.21 5.48 -11.93
C HIS A 51 6.35 4.25 -12.25
N LEU A 52 5.33 4.00 -11.44
CA LEU A 52 4.44 2.85 -11.63
C LEU A 52 3.54 3.01 -12.86
N THR A 53 3.12 4.23 -13.20
CA THR A 53 2.30 4.50 -14.38
C THR A 53 3.08 4.34 -15.69
N LEU A 54 4.34 4.79 -15.73
CA LEU A 54 5.23 4.57 -16.87
C LEU A 54 5.43 3.08 -17.18
N LEU A 55 5.33 2.23 -16.15
CA LEU A 55 5.44 0.79 -16.26
C LEU A 55 4.09 0.09 -16.45
N GLY A 56 3.00 0.85 -16.64
CA GLY A 56 1.65 0.31 -16.84
C GLY A 56 1.01 -0.31 -15.58
N HIS A 57 1.64 -0.19 -14.41
CA HIS A 57 1.24 -0.87 -13.19
C HIS A 57 0.51 0.06 -12.22
N ARG A 58 -0.80 0.21 -12.41
CA ARG A 58 -1.60 1.19 -11.63
C ARG A 58 -2.11 0.66 -10.28
N ILE A 59 -2.12 -0.65 -10.09
CA ILE A 59 -2.78 -1.26 -8.93
C ILE A 59 -2.05 -0.91 -7.63
N LEU A 60 -0.72 -1.00 -7.58
CA LEU A 60 0.05 -0.80 -6.34
C LEU A 60 -0.11 0.61 -5.77
N TYR A 61 0.05 1.65 -6.60
CA TYR A 61 -0.11 3.03 -6.12
C TYR A 61 -1.54 3.27 -5.64
N GLN A 62 -2.53 2.70 -6.34
CA GLN A 62 -3.94 2.89 -6.02
C GLN A 62 -4.27 2.24 -4.67
N SER A 63 -3.83 1.01 -4.43
CA SER A 63 -4.04 0.31 -3.15
C SER A 63 -3.40 1.06 -1.98
N ILE A 64 -2.16 1.56 -2.14
CA ILE A 64 -1.48 2.38 -1.12
C ILE A 64 -2.27 3.66 -0.85
N ARG A 65 -2.74 4.35 -1.91
CA ARG A 65 -3.52 5.59 -1.80
C ARG A 65 -4.85 5.37 -1.07
N GLU A 66 -5.57 4.31 -1.42
CA GLU A 66 -6.86 3.97 -0.83
C GLU A 66 -6.72 3.62 0.65
N ALA A 67 -5.70 2.83 1.00
CA ALA A 67 -5.38 2.56 2.40
C ALA A 67 -5.08 3.84 3.18
N GLY A 68 -4.28 4.75 2.61
CA GLY A 68 -3.97 6.04 3.23
C GLY A 68 -5.20 6.92 3.45
N LEU A 69 -6.08 7.03 2.45
CA LEU A 69 -7.33 7.78 2.57
C LEU A 69 -8.27 7.20 3.62
N GLY A 70 -8.40 5.87 3.64
CA GLY A 70 -9.26 5.17 4.58
C GLY A 70 -8.78 5.30 6.03
N ILE A 71 -7.48 5.09 6.28
CA ILE A 71 -6.85 5.33 7.60
C ILE A 71 -7.09 6.76 8.06
N ARG A 72 -6.80 7.75 7.20
CA ARG A 72 -6.95 9.17 7.55
C ARG A 72 -8.39 9.53 7.91
N MET A 73 -9.34 9.00 7.14
CA MET A 73 -10.77 9.19 7.41
C MET A 73 -11.15 8.57 8.75
N ARG A 74 -10.74 7.32 9.01
CA ARG A 74 -11.06 6.60 10.26
C ARG A 74 -10.45 7.27 11.48
N ALA A 75 -9.18 7.69 11.41
CA ALA A 75 -8.54 8.45 12.48
C ALA A 75 -9.29 9.76 12.80
N THR A 76 -9.78 10.46 11.76
CA THR A 76 -10.59 11.67 11.93
C THR A 76 -11.93 11.37 12.60
N LEU A 77 -12.56 10.23 12.26
CA LEU A 77 -13.81 9.80 12.90
C LEU A 77 -13.57 9.43 14.36
N ILE A 78 -12.53 8.67 14.69
CA ILE A 78 -12.14 8.32 16.08
C ILE A 78 -11.98 9.58 16.92
N LYS A 79 -11.27 10.60 16.39
CA LYS A 79 -11.10 11.88 17.08
C LYS A 79 -12.43 12.56 17.42
N ARG A 80 -13.47 12.40 16.60
CA ARG A 80 -14.79 13.02 16.78
C ARG A 80 -15.74 12.21 17.65
N ARG A 81 -15.74 10.88 17.53
CA ARG A 81 -16.75 9.98 18.11
C ARG A 81 -16.21 9.03 19.19
N GLY A 82 -14.91 9.08 19.45
CA GLY A 82 -14.22 8.06 20.24
C GLY A 82 -13.91 6.80 19.43
N LEU A 83 -13.03 5.97 19.99
CA LEU A 83 -12.65 4.67 19.43
C LEU A 83 -13.79 3.65 19.57
N LYS A 84 -14.07 2.90 18.52
CA LYS A 84 -14.97 1.73 18.55
C LYS A 84 -14.25 0.47 18.08
N GLU A 85 -14.82 -0.69 18.38
CA GLU A 85 -14.23 -1.98 18.01
C GLU A 85 -14.10 -2.15 16.48
N GLU A 86 -15.12 -1.72 15.72
CA GLU A 86 -15.08 -1.67 14.25
C GLU A 86 -13.91 -0.83 13.69
N ASP A 87 -13.40 0.14 14.44
CA ASP A 87 -12.24 0.91 14.01
C ASP A 87 -10.97 0.07 14.21
N LYS A 88 -10.86 -0.68 15.31
CA LYS A 88 -9.72 -1.57 15.55
C LYS A 88 -9.62 -2.66 14.50
N GLU A 89 -10.74 -3.33 14.22
CA GLU A 89 -10.84 -4.35 13.17
C GLU A 89 -10.42 -3.79 11.81
N TYR A 90 -10.86 -2.57 11.48
CA TYR A 90 -10.44 -1.88 10.27
C TYR A 90 -8.91 -1.66 10.23
N PHE A 91 -8.32 -1.14 11.30
CA PHE A 91 -6.89 -0.85 11.35
C PHE A 91 -6.04 -2.12 11.26
N GLU A 92 -6.41 -3.20 11.95
CA GLU A 92 -5.72 -4.49 11.82
C GLU A 92 -5.84 -5.06 10.41
N SER A 93 -7.04 -5.06 9.82
CA SER A 93 -7.23 -5.55 8.46
C SER A 93 -6.38 -4.79 7.43
N VAL A 94 -6.33 -3.46 7.53
CA VAL A 94 -5.47 -2.65 6.64
C VAL A 94 -3.99 -2.92 6.91
N TYR A 95 -3.58 -3.04 8.17
CA TYR A 95 -2.21 -3.37 8.55
C TYR A 95 -1.77 -4.70 7.92
N GLU A 96 -2.58 -5.75 8.03
CA GLU A 96 -2.29 -7.07 7.48
C GLU A 96 -2.16 -7.04 5.95
N VAL A 97 -3.05 -6.33 5.26
CA VAL A 97 -2.98 -6.18 3.80
C VAL A 97 -1.69 -5.46 3.37
N LEU A 98 -1.36 -4.35 4.04
CA LEU A 98 -0.14 -3.60 3.75
C LEU A 98 1.13 -4.40 4.09
N LEU A 99 1.10 -5.17 5.19
CA LEU A 99 2.20 -6.07 5.56
C LEU A 99 2.41 -7.15 4.51
N ASN A 100 1.33 -7.78 4.04
CA ASN A 100 1.40 -8.80 2.99
C ASN A 100 1.97 -8.22 1.69
N ILE A 101 1.56 -7.01 1.29
CA ILE A 101 2.16 -6.32 0.14
C ILE A 101 3.66 -6.11 0.36
N CYS A 102 4.06 -5.60 1.52
CA CYS A 102 5.46 -5.37 1.86
C CYS A 102 6.29 -6.66 1.80
N GLN A 103 5.78 -7.76 2.34
CA GLN A 103 6.43 -9.08 2.35
C GLN A 103 6.55 -9.66 0.94
N LYS A 104 5.53 -9.52 0.10
CA LYS A 104 5.58 -9.98 -1.30
C LYS A 104 6.58 -9.19 -2.13
N ILE A 105 6.74 -7.91 -1.86
CA ILE A 105 7.78 -7.11 -2.51
C ILE A 105 9.16 -7.62 -2.07
N GLU A 106 9.38 -7.76 -0.76
CA GLU A 106 10.66 -8.23 -0.20
C GLU A 106 11.06 -9.62 -0.69
N SER A 107 10.12 -10.56 -0.81
CA SER A 107 10.39 -11.92 -1.30
C SER A 107 10.54 -12.02 -2.84
N GLY A 108 10.34 -10.91 -3.55
CA GLY A 108 10.26 -10.86 -5.01
C GLY A 108 9.00 -11.52 -5.60
N GLU A 109 8.08 -12.02 -4.78
CA GLU A 109 6.81 -12.61 -5.24
C GLU A 109 5.97 -11.60 -6.02
N TYR A 110 5.94 -10.35 -5.57
CA TYR A 110 5.22 -9.28 -6.25
C TYR A 110 5.77 -9.07 -7.67
N TYR A 111 7.10 -8.99 -7.80
CA TYR A 111 7.75 -8.82 -9.11
C TYR A 111 7.48 -10.01 -10.04
N ARG A 112 7.57 -11.25 -9.54
CA ARG A 112 7.22 -12.45 -10.31
C ARG A 112 5.78 -12.42 -10.81
N ALA A 113 4.83 -12.06 -9.93
CA ALA A 113 3.43 -11.93 -10.30
C ALA A 113 3.20 -10.85 -11.39
N LEU A 114 3.96 -9.75 -11.35
CA LEU A 114 3.91 -8.74 -12.40
C LEU A 114 4.39 -9.27 -13.75
N ILE A 115 5.53 -9.98 -13.79
CA ILE A 115 6.04 -10.60 -15.02
C ILE A 115 5.01 -11.58 -15.59
N GLU A 116 4.45 -12.45 -14.75
CA GLU A 116 3.45 -13.43 -15.19
C GLU A 116 2.18 -12.78 -15.78
N MET A 117 1.76 -11.63 -15.24
CA MET A 117 0.62 -10.88 -15.79
C MET A 117 0.92 -10.30 -17.16
N VAL A 118 2.12 -9.74 -17.36
CA VAL A 118 2.56 -9.22 -18.67
C VAL A 118 2.65 -10.36 -19.68
N ASP A 119 3.31 -11.46 -19.34
CA ASP A 119 3.46 -12.63 -20.21
C ASP A 119 2.11 -13.27 -20.59
N LYS A 120 1.10 -13.21 -19.71
CA LYS A 120 -0.26 -13.67 -20.03
C LYS A 120 -0.94 -12.74 -21.02
N ARG A 121 -0.79 -11.42 -20.83
CA ARG A 121 -1.38 -10.41 -21.72
C ARG A 121 -0.84 -10.52 -23.14
N ASP A 122 0.48 -10.62 -23.28
CA ASP A 122 1.14 -10.74 -24.60
C ASP A 122 0.71 -12.01 -25.33
N ARG A 123 0.56 -13.13 -24.61
CA ARG A 123 0.06 -14.40 -25.17
C ARG A 123 -1.42 -14.35 -25.56
N SER A 124 -2.24 -13.57 -24.85
CA SER A 124 -3.65 -13.38 -25.24
C SER A 124 -3.80 -12.48 -26.45
N GLU A 125 -2.98 -11.43 -26.58
CA GLU A 125 -3.01 -10.52 -27.73
C GLU A 125 -2.49 -11.23 -29.01
N ASN A 126 -1.48 -12.10 -28.92
CA ASN A 126 -0.98 -12.91 -30.04
C ASN A 126 -1.88 -14.09 -30.48
N ARG A 127 -2.89 -14.48 -29.69
CA ARG A 127 -3.86 -15.55 -30.05
C ARG A 127 -5.12 -15.02 -30.72
N SER A 128 -5.26 -13.71 -30.86
CA SER A 128 -6.40 -13.06 -31.52
C SER A 128 -6.12 -12.64 -32.96
N ILE A 129 -5.08 -13.20 -33.59
CA ILE A 129 -4.68 -12.98 -34.99
C ILE A 129 -4.75 -14.31 -35.75
#